data_AF-A0A523JI71-F1
#
_entry.id   AF-A0A523JI71-F1
#
_cell.length_a   1.000
_cell.length_b   1.000
_cell.length_c   1.000
_cell.angle_alpha   90.00
_cell.angle_beta   90.00
_cell.angle_gamma   90.00
#
_symmetry.space_group_name_H-M   'P 1'
#
loop_
_entity.id
_entity.type
_entity.pdbx_description
1 polymer ?
#
loop_
_entity_poly.entity_id
_entity_poly.type
_entity_poly.pdbx_seq_one_letter_code
_entity_poly.pdbx_strand_id
1 'polypeptide(L)'
;ESQLNKELQDVMTVLISLPNIGDVTAKRLYNEGYHTLEDIAFSDPDAIAKAGNLKSGEEVQNIQKAARIALKDKLENISIEDESDDIQNPKSDSN
;
A
#
# COMPACT_ATOMS: atom_id res chain seq x y z
N GLU A 1 -12.86 16.14 13.06
CA GLU A 1 -12.58 15.58 11.73
C GLU A 1 -12.29 14.09 11.91
N SER A 2 -13.14 13.30 11.30
CA SER A 2 -13.50 11.92 11.65
C SER A 2 -12.64 10.89 10.93
N GLN A 3 -12.44 9.72 11.54
CA GLN A 3 -11.63 8.57 11.08
C GLN A 3 -11.60 8.32 9.56
N LEU A 4 -12.71 8.61 8.86
CA LEU A 4 -12.85 8.55 7.41
C LEU A 4 -11.73 9.27 6.63
N ASN A 5 -11.26 10.42 7.11
CA ASN A 5 -10.19 11.16 6.44
C ASN A 5 -8.83 10.46 6.57
N LYS A 6 -8.61 9.75 7.67
CA LYS A 6 -7.35 9.04 7.91
C LYS A 6 -7.25 7.80 7.05
N GLU A 7 -8.30 6.99 7.04
CA GLU A 7 -8.37 5.79 6.20
C GLU A 7 -8.25 6.14 4.70
N LEU A 8 -8.95 7.18 4.24
CA LEU A 8 -8.80 7.66 2.88
C LEU A 8 -7.35 8.06 2.60
N GLN A 9 -6.70 8.83 3.48
CA GLN A 9 -5.31 9.24 3.26
C GLN A 9 -4.34 8.05 3.23
N ASP A 10 -4.52 7.08 4.12
CA ASP A 10 -3.67 5.88 4.17
C ASP A 10 -3.81 5.09 2.87
N VAL A 11 -5.05 4.87 2.41
CA VAL A 11 -5.31 4.19 1.13
C VAL A 11 -4.76 4.99 -0.04
N MET A 12 -5.02 6.31 -0.10
CA MET A 12 -4.52 7.15 -1.19
C MET A 12 -2.99 7.13 -1.26
N THR A 13 -2.30 7.18 -0.11
CA THR A 13 -0.83 7.08 -0.04
C THR A 13 -0.33 5.78 -0.66
N VAL A 14 -0.99 4.67 -0.34
CA VAL A 14 -0.66 3.35 -0.88
C VAL A 14 -0.93 3.30 -2.39
N LEU A 15 -2.06 3.82 -2.86
CA LEU A 15 -2.42 3.82 -4.27
C LEU A 15 -1.48 4.70 -5.11
N ILE A 16 -1.15 5.90 -4.62
CA ILE A 16 -0.25 6.86 -5.29
C ILE A 16 1.21 6.36 -5.30
N SER A 17 1.58 5.41 -4.42
CA SER A 17 2.89 4.77 -4.49
C SER A 17 3.11 3.95 -5.78
N LEU A 18 2.03 3.64 -6.50
CA LEU A 18 2.09 2.91 -7.76
C LEU A 18 2.42 3.83 -8.95
N PRO A 19 3.28 3.39 -9.88
CA PRO A 19 3.59 4.14 -11.08
C PRO A 19 2.33 4.31 -11.93
N ASN A 20 2.17 5.49 -12.53
CA ASN A 20 0.99 5.89 -13.32
C ASN A 20 -0.31 6.06 -12.51
N ILE A 21 -0.27 6.02 -11.17
CA ILE A 21 -1.38 6.42 -10.32
C ILE A 21 -1.10 7.77 -9.66
N GLY A 22 -1.85 8.80 -10.07
CA GLY A 22 -1.90 10.09 -9.36
C GLY A 22 -3.12 10.20 -8.45
N ASP A 23 -3.25 11.30 -7.72
CA ASP A 23 -4.34 11.54 -6.75
C ASP A 23 -5.73 11.30 -7.34
N VAL A 24 -5.95 11.77 -8.57
CA VAL A 24 -7.24 11.63 -9.26
C VAL A 24 -7.56 10.16 -9.54
N THR A 25 -6.57 9.39 -9.99
CA THR A 25 -6.72 7.95 -10.29
C THR A 25 -6.92 7.16 -9.01
N ALA A 26 -6.11 7.43 -7.97
CA ALA A 26 -6.24 6.81 -6.66
C ALA A 26 -7.62 7.05 -6.05
N LYS A 27 -8.16 8.27 -6.16
CA LYS A 27 -9.48 8.59 -5.62
C LYS A 27 -10.60 7.84 -6.34
N ARG A 28 -10.47 7.65 -7.66
CA ARG A 28 -11.44 6.86 -8.43
C ARG A 28 -11.39 5.40 -8.03
N LEU A 29 -10.20 4.82 -7.96
CA LEU A 29 -10.01 3.45 -7.51
C LEU A 29 -10.59 3.24 -6.11
N TYR A 30 -10.33 4.17 -5.17
CA TYR A 30 -10.96 4.13 -3.85
C TYR A 30 -12.49 4.12 -3.92
N ASN A 31 -13.10 5.02 -4.70
CA ASN A 31 -14.56 5.08 -4.84
C ASN A 31 -15.17 3.83 -5.50
N GLU A 32 -14.40 3.10 -6.30
CA GLU A 32 -14.80 1.84 -6.94
C GLU A 32 -14.61 0.63 -6.01
N GLY A 33 -14.04 0.83 -4.81
CA GLY A 33 -13.87 -0.20 -3.78
C GLY A 33 -12.46 -0.78 -3.69
N TYR A 34 -11.49 -0.22 -4.42
CA TYR A 34 -10.08 -0.63 -4.33
C TYR A 34 -9.43 0.06 -3.14
N HIS A 35 -9.44 -0.60 -1.99
CA HIS A 35 -8.90 -0.04 -0.75
C HIS A 35 -7.48 -0.55 -0.44
N THR A 36 -7.03 -1.58 -1.14
CA THR A 36 -5.77 -2.26 -0.87
C THR A 36 -4.96 -2.51 -2.14
N LEU A 37 -3.67 -2.80 -1.98
CA LEU A 37 -2.83 -3.18 -3.13
C LEU A 37 -3.23 -4.55 -3.66
N GLU A 38 -3.74 -5.44 -2.81
CA GLU A 38 -4.26 -6.75 -3.17
C GLU A 38 -5.42 -6.63 -4.16
N ASP A 39 -6.36 -5.71 -3.89
CA ASP A 39 -7.49 -5.47 -4.78
C ASP A 39 -7.01 -5.12 -6.19
N ILE A 40 -5.94 -4.33 -6.32
CA ILE A 40 -5.36 -3.94 -7.61
C ILE A 40 -4.54 -5.09 -8.21
N ALA A 41 -3.72 -5.75 -7.42
CA ALA A 41 -2.81 -6.81 -7.86
C ALA A 41 -3.55 -8.03 -8.41
N PHE A 42 -4.74 -8.34 -7.87
CA PHE A 42 -5.49 -9.55 -8.16
C PHE A 42 -6.81 -9.32 -8.91
N SER A 43 -7.24 -8.06 -9.12
CA SER A 43 -8.43 -7.76 -9.93
C SER A 43 -8.21 -7.93 -11.43
N ASP A 44 -9.33 -7.93 -12.16
CA ASP A 44 -9.32 -7.92 -13.62
C ASP A 44 -8.72 -6.61 -14.18
N PRO A 45 -7.83 -6.70 -15.18
CA PRO A 45 -7.22 -5.52 -15.78
C PRO A 45 -8.25 -4.60 -16.45
N ASP A 46 -9.30 -5.15 -17.07
CA ASP A 46 -10.40 -4.34 -17.62
C ASP A 46 -11.19 -3.57 -16.55
N ALA A 47 -11.34 -4.14 -15.35
CA ALA A 47 -12.02 -3.49 -14.24
C ALA A 47 -11.18 -2.32 -13.70
N ILE A 48 -9.88 -2.54 -13.49
CA ILE A 48 -8.93 -1.50 -13.06
C ILE A 48 -8.84 -0.40 -14.12
N ALA A 49 -8.83 -0.76 -15.41
CA ALA A 49 -8.81 0.22 -16.49
C ALA A 49 -10.02 1.15 -16.45
N LYS A 50 -11.22 0.58 -16.27
CA LYS A 50 -12.47 1.35 -16.17
C LYS A 50 -12.50 2.20 -14.91
N ALA A 51 -12.15 1.62 -13.77
CA ALA A 51 -12.14 2.31 -12.47
C ALA A 51 -11.13 3.46 -12.47
N GLY A 52 -9.90 3.22 -12.92
CA GLY A 52 -8.83 4.21 -13.00
C GLY A 52 -8.91 5.14 -14.21
N ASN A 53 -9.86 4.94 -15.12
CA ASN A 53 -9.96 5.66 -16.40
C ASN A 53 -8.64 5.60 -17.20
N LEU A 54 -8.02 4.41 -17.21
CA LEU A 54 -6.78 4.12 -17.94
C LEU A 54 -7.10 3.76 -19.38
N LYS A 55 -6.26 4.22 -20.31
CA LYS A 55 -6.51 4.05 -21.76
C LYS A 55 -5.70 2.90 -22.36
N SER A 56 -4.57 2.54 -21.76
CA SER A 56 -3.72 1.45 -22.23
C SER A 56 -3.78 0.23 -21.30
N GLY A 57 -3.93 -0.96 -21.88
CA GLY A 57 -3.79 -2.22 -21.14
C GLY A 57 -2.38 -2.41 -20.57
N GLU A 58 -1.36 -1.81 -21.19
CA GLU A 58 0.01 -1.83 -20.69
C GLU A 58 0.16 -1.03 -19.39
N GLU A 59 -0.51 0.13 -19.28
CA GLU A 59 -0.53 0.94 -18.05
C GLU A 59 -1.11 0.13 -16.89
N VAL A 60 -2.21 -0.58 -17.16
CA VAL A 60 -2.86 -1.45 -16.17
C VAL A 60 -1.92 -2.57 -15.73
N GLN A 61 -1.26 -3.27 -16.66
CA GLN A 61 -0.31 -4.33 -16.33
C GLN A 61 0.86 -3.81 -15.48
N ASN A 62 1.36 -2.62 -15.79
CA ASN A 62 2.43 -1.98 -15.01
C ASN A 62 1.97 -1.64 -13.59
N ILE A 63 0.75 -1.11 -13.44
CA ILE A 63 0.13 -0.84 -12.13
C ILE A 63 -0.03 -2.14 -11.33
N GLN A 64 -0.57 -3.20 -11.93
CA GLN A 64 -0.75 -4.48 -11.26
C GLN A 64 0.58 -5.11 -10.84
N LYS A 65 1.59 -5.04 -11.71
CA LYS A 65 2.93 -5.54 -11.41
C LYS A 65 3.55 -4.75 -10.27
N ALA A 66 3.43 -3.43 -10.27
CA ALA A 66 3.91 -2.58 -9.20
C ALA A 66 3.18 -2.85 -7.88
N ALA A 67 1.86 -3.07 -7.91
CA ALA A 67 1.09 -3.44 -6.72
C ALA A 67 1.59 -4.73 -6.10
N ARG A 68 1.87 -5.76 -6.91
CA ARG A 68 2.48 -7.03 -6.43
C ARG A 68 3.88 -6.83 -5.85
N ILE A 69 4.69 -5.96 -6.46
CA ILE A 69 6.02 -5.65 -5.96
C ILE A 69 5.91 -4.90 -4.63
N ALA A 70 5.06 -3.88 -4.53
CA ALA A 70 4.84 -3.10 -3.31
C ALA A 70 4.27 -3.96 -2.18
N LEU A 71 3.41 -4.94 -2.49
CA LEU A 71 2.94 -5.93 -1.51
C LEU A 71 4.08 -6.79 -0.96
N LYS A 72 4.95 -7.26 -1.85
CA LYS A 72 6.12 -8.04 -1.47
C LYS A 72 7.11 -7.20 -0.67
N ASP A 73 7.36 -5.97 -1.10
CA ASP A 73 8.25 -5.02 -0.44
C ASP A 73 7.72 -4.64 0.94
N LYS A 74 6.41 -4.41 1.09
CA LYS A 74 5.77 -4.19 2.39
C LYS A 74 5.94 -5.39 3.32
N LEU A 75 5.88 -6.62 2.80
CA LEU A 75 6.12 -7.84 3.58
C LEU A 75 7.60 -7.99 3.99
N GLU A 76 8.53 -7.61 3.11
CA GLU A 76 9.97 -7.63 3.40
C GLU A 76 10.38 -6.51 4.36
N ASN A 77 9.75 -5.34 4.29
CA ASN A 77 10.04 -4.19 5.14
C ASN A 77 9.42 -4.27 6.55
N ILE A 78 8.55 -5.24 6.81
CA ILE A 78 8.05 -5.58 8.16
C ILE A 78 9.08 -6.41 8.95
N SER A 79 10.14 -6.92 8.31
CA SER A 79 11.13 -7.76 8.98
C SER A 79 12.23 -7.00 9.75
N ILE A 80 12.23 -5.66 9.77
CA ILE A 80 13.20 -4.87 10.55
C ILE A 80 12.53 -3.66 11.23
N GLU A 81 11.53 -3.92 12.06
CA GLU A 81 11.21 -3.07 13.22
C GLU A 81 10.92 -3.98 14.44
N ASP A 82 11.77 -5.00 14.64
CA ASP A 82 12.01 -5.60 15.96
C ASP A 82 13.28 -4.95 16.53
N GLU A 83 13.26 -3.63 16.75
CA GLU A 83 14.23 -3.01 17.65
C GLU A 83 13.63 -2.94 19.06
N SER A 84 14.23 -3.75 19.93
CA SER A 84 14.47 -3.49 21.35
C SER A 84 13.29 -3.60 22.33
N ASP A 85 12.95 -4.83 22.71
CA ASP A 85 12.62 -5.11 24.11
C ASP A 85 13.92 -5.26 24.93
N ASP A 86 14.30 -4.12 25.48
CA ASP A 86 15.08 -3.85 26.69
C ASP A 86 15.14 -5.04 27.70
N ILE A 87 16.21 -5.85 27.66
CA ILE A 87 16.60 -6.66 28.85
C ILE A 87 17.67 -5.88 29.60
N GLN A 88 17.18 -5.11 30.56
CA GLN A 88 17.91 -4.39 31.58
C GLN A 88 19.04 -5.24 32.16
N ASN A 89 20.27 -4.71 32.09
CA ASN A 89 21.38 -5.13 32.94
C ASN A 89 21.33 -4.33 34.25
N PRO A 90 20.81 -4.88 35.37
CA PRO A 90 21.18 -4.35 36.67
C PRO A 90 22.54 -4.92 37.04
N LYS A 91 23.54 -4.02 37.07
CA LYS A 91 24.74 -4.23 37.89
C LYS A 91 24.29 -4.71 39.27
N SER A 92 24.76 -5.88 39.66
CA SER A 92 24.76 -6.29 41.07
C SER A 92 26.21 -6.41 41.47
N ASP A 93 26.77 -5.29 41.94
CA ASP A 93 27.84 -5.30 42.93
C ASP A 93 27.38 -6.10 44.16
N SER A 94 28.21 -7.04 44.64
CA SER A 94 28.28 -7.65 45.99
C SER A 94 28.76 -9.10 45.83
N ASN A 95 29.78 -9.64 46.50
CA ASN A 95 30.67 -9.23 47.59
C ASN A 95 31.94 -10.08 47.44
#